data_AF-A0A645FKC4-F1
#
_entry.id   AF-A0A645FKC4-F1
#
_cell.length_a   1.000
_cell.length_b   1.000
_cell.length_c   1.000
_cell.angle_alpha   90.00
_cell.angle_beta   90.00
_cell.angle_gamma   90.00
#
_symmetry.space_group_name_H-M   'P 1'
#
loop_
_entity.id
_entity.type
_entity.pdbx_description
1 polymer ?
#
loop_
_entity_poly.entity_id
_entity_poly.type
_entity_poly.pdbx_seq_one_letter_code
_entity_poly.pdbx_strand_id
1 'polypeptide(L)'
;MLWKEHQPRFALQGVIDGDALPWLAEVQEKAKLGEAIAIDCTRLVRMDFAAAGSVLNWAAQMQELGHVLQFSQLHQLLAVFFNVVGVQEHAQVIPRRD
;
A
#
# COMPACT_ATOMS: atom_id res chain seq x y z
N MET A 1 -7.48 15.01 -15.55
CA MET A 1 -6.22 14.25 -15.40
C MET A 1 -6.60 12.77 -15.39
N LEU A 2 -6.20 12.01 -16.41
CA LEU A 2 -6.53 10.59 -16.53
C LEU A 2 -5.70 9.81 -15.51
N TRP A 3 -6.35 9.31 -14.46
CA TRP A 3 -5.72 8.40 -13.52
C TRP A 3 -5.62 7.06 -14.26
N LYS A 4 -4.48 6.78 -14.87
CA LYS A 4 -4.22 5.48 -15.48
C LYS A 4 -4.01 4.49 -14.35
N GLU A 5 -4.83 3.44 -14.32
CA GLU A 5 -4.64 2.30 -13.46
C GLU A 5 -3.29 1.65 -13.80
N HIS A 6 -2.32 1.74 -12.88
CA HIS A 6 -1.01 1.13 -13.06
C HIS A 6 -1.13 -0.37 -12.83
N GLN A 7 -0.57 -1.18 -13.73
CA GLN A 7 -0.55 -2.63 -13.52
C GLN A 7 0.22 -2.96 -12.23
N PRO A 8 -0.39 -3.70 -11.29
CA PRO A 8 0.26 -4.03 -10.03
C PRO A 8 1.48 -4.90 -10.28
N ARG A 9 2.63 -4.46 -9.76
CA ARG A 9 3.91 -5.18 -9.84
C ARG A 9 4.26 -5.90 -8.55
N PHE A 10 3.54 -5.56 -7.49
CA PHE A 10 3.74 -6.07 -6.15
C PHE A 10 2.40 -6.48 -5.57
N ALA A 11 2.39 -7.31 -4.52
CA ALA A 11 1.17 -7.72 -3.87
C ALA A 11 1.36 -7.86 -2.35
N LEU A 12 0.34 -7.46 -1.59
CA LEU A 12 0.18 -7.82 -0.18
C LEU A 12 -0.95 -8.84 -0.06
N GLN A 13 -0.74 -9.88 0.74
CA GLN A 13 -1.66 -11.02 0.79
C GLN A 13 -1.72 -11.66 2.17
N GLY A 14 -2.82 -12.34 2.46
CA GLY A 14 -3.00 -13.06 3.73
C GLY A 14 -3.23 -12.14 4.91
N VAL A 15 -2.67 -12.53 6.06
CA VAL A 15 -2.80 -11.84 7.35
C VAL A 15 -1.46 -11.21 7.68
N ILE A 16 -1.44 -9.89 7.89
CA ILE A 16 -0.23 -9.15 8.27
C ILE A 16 -0.42 -8.60 9.69
N ASP A 17 0.26 -9.20 10.66
CA ASP A 17 0.23 -8.78 12.06
C ASP A 17 1.66 -8.37 12.51
N GLY A 18 1.78 -7.36 13.36
CA GLY A 18 3.08 -6.87 13.83
C GLY A 18 3.81 -6.04 12.77
N ASP A 19 5.09 -6.32 12.50
CA ASP A 19 5.87 -5.53 11.56
C ASP A 19 5.57 -5.88 10.09
N ALA A 20 5.18 -4.88 9.30
CA ALA A 20 4.92 -5.05 7.86
C ALA A 20 6.16 -4.90 6.96
N LEU A 21 7.30 -4.41 7.47
CA LEU A 21 8.50 -4.19 6.64
C LEU A 21 8.99 -5.44 5.89
N PRO A 22 8.97 -6.67 6.47
CA PRO A 22 9.35 -7.87 5.72
C PRO A 22 8.50 -8.10 4.45
N TRP A 23 7.24 -7.67 4.45
CA TRP A 23 6.33 -7.76 3.31
C TRP A 23 6.60 -6.70 2.25
N LEU A 24 7.24 -5.59 2.63
CA LEU A 24 7.50 -4.43 1.80
C LEU A 24 8.96 -4.37 1.30
N ALA A 25 9.84 -5.21 1.85
CA ALA A 25 11.26 -5.21 1.52
C ALA A 25 11.52 -5.40 0.02
N GLU A 26 10.85 -6.35 -0.62
CA GLU A 26 10.97 -6.57 -2.07
C GLU A 26 10.45 -5.37 -2.88
N VAL A 27 9.39 -4.73 -2.41
CA VAL A 27 8.82 -3.54 -3.04
C VAL A 27 9.84 -2.41 -3.03
N GLN A 28 10.46 -2.17 -1.87
CA GLN A 28 11.47 -1.14 -1.68
C GLN A 28 12.73 -1.41 -2.52
N GLU A 29 13.20 -2.66 -2.57
CA GLU A 29 14.39 -3.03 -3.35
C GLU A 29 14.18 -2.83 -4.86
N LYS A 30 12.97 -3.15 -5.34
CA LYS A 30 12.64 -3.11 -6.78
C LYS A 30 11.97 -1.81 -7.23
N ALA A 31 11.77 -0.87 -6.31
CA ALA A 31 11.20 0.43 -6.59
C ALA A 31 12.10 1.23 -7.55
N LYS A 32 11.50 1.89 -8.54
CA LYS A 32 12.20 2.77 -9.48
C LYS A 32 11.57 4.15 -9.48
N LEU A 33 12.39 5.18 -9.45
CA LEU A 33 11.91 6.56 -9.55
C LEU A 33 11.26 6.80 -10.91
N GLY A 34 10.18 7.59 -10.92
CA GLY A 34 9.39 7.86 -12.12
C GLY A 34 8.37 6.77 -12.50
N GLU A 35 8.40 5.61 -11.84
CA GLU A 35 7.39 4.56 -11.98
C GLU A 35 6.51 4.51 -10.73
N ALA A 36 5.18 4.46 -10.91
CA ALA A 36 4.27 4.28 -9.79
C ALA A 36 4.41 2.86 -9.21
N ILE A 37 4.48 2.76 -7.89
CA ILE A 37 4.54 1.51 -7.17
C ILE A 37 3.09 1.08 -6.89
N ALA A 38 2.57 0.24 -7.78
CA ALA A 38 1.24 -0.33 -7.65
C ALA A 38 1.30 -1.68 -6.91
N ILE A 39 0.58 -1.74 -5.78
CA ILE A 39 0.49 -2.88 -4.87
C ILE A 39 -0.94 -3.43 -4.95
N ASP A 40 -1.07 -4.69 -5.35
CA ASP A 40 -2.33 -5.43 -5.33
C ASP A 40 -2.63 -5.97 -3.93
N CYS A 41 -3.77 -5.58 -3.37
CA CYS A 41 -4.26 -6.04 -2.07
C CYS A 41 -5.47 -6.98 -2.19
N THR A 42 -5.77 -7.51 -3.38
CA THR A 42 -6.92 -8.41 -3.62
C THR A 42 -6.93 -9.61 -2.66
N ARG A 43 -5.74 -10.13 -2.32
CA ARG A 43 -5.58 -11.28 -1.41
C ARG A 43 -5.25 -10.88 0.02
N LEU A 44 -5.23 -9.59 0.36
CA LEU A 44 -5.01 -9.12 1.73
C LEU A 44 -6.29 -9.32 2.54
N VAL A 45 -6.20 -10.15 3.57
CA VAL A 45 -7.35 -10.59 4.39
C VAL A 45 -7.54 -9.65 5.58
N ARG A 46 -6.46 -9.36 6.31
CA ARG A 46 -6.50 -8.48 7.49
C ARG A 46 -5.13 -7.86 7.77
N MET A 47 -5.15 -6.80 8.56
CA MET A 47 -3.98 -6.12 9.08
C MET A 47 -4.28 -5.58 10.48
N ASP A 48 -3.34 -5.66 11.42
CA ASP A 48 -3.45 -5.02 12.73
C ASP A 48 -2.89 -3.58 12.73
N PHE A 49 -3.00 -2.88 13.86
CA PHE A 49 -2.51 -1.50 13.99
C PHE A 49 -0.99 -1.37 13.89
N ALA A 50 -0.24 -2.36 14.37
CA ALA A 50 1.21 -2.35 14.29
C ALA A 50 1.65 -2.42 12.81
N ALA A 51 1.03 -3.33 12.04
CA ALA A 51 1.33 -3.51 10.64
C ALA A 51 0.91 -2.29 9.82
N ALA A 52 -0.26 -1.72 10.11
CA ALA A 52 -0.71 -0.50 9.46
C ALA A 52 0.22 0.69 9.77
N GLY A 53 0.73 0.79 10.99
CA GLY A 53 1.75 1.78 11.37
C GLY A 53 3.08 1.59 10.61
N SER A 54 3.55 0.35 10.46
CA SER A 54 4.71 0.04 9.59
C SER A 54 4.46 0.46 8.14
N VAL A 55 3.27 0.17 7.58
CA VAL A 55 2.88 0.57 6.21
C VAL A 55 2.86 2.10 6.08
N LEU A 56 2.30 2.83 7.05
CA LEU A 56 2.26 4.28 7.05
C LEU A 56 3.67 4.88 7.00
N ASN A 57 4.53 4.47 7.92
CA ASN A 57 5.90 4.99 8.02
C ASN A 57 6.70 4.68 6.76
N TRP A 58 6.56 3.46 6.23
CA TRP A 58 7.16 3.08 4.96
C TRP A 58 6.63 3.93 3.80
N ALA A 59 5.32 4.16 3.74
CA ALA A 59 4.70 4.96 2.68
C ALA A 59 5.19 6.41 2.69
N ALA A 60 5.28 7.02 3.89
CA ALA A 60 5.84 8.35 4.08
C ALA A 60 7.30 8.42 3.59
N GLN A 61 8.15 7.47 3.99
CA GLN A 61 9.54 7.40 3.55
C GLN A 61 9.65 7.27 2.02
N MET A 62 8.85 6.41 1.40
CA MET A 62 8.87 6.24 -0.05
C MET A 62 8.41 7.50 -0.79
N GLN A 63 7.43 8.24 -0.24
CA GLN A 63 6.99 9.52 -0.79
C GLN A 63 8.09 10.59 -0.67
N GLU A 64 8.79 10.67 0.46
CA GLU A 64 9.93 11.58 0.65
C GLU A 64 11.06 11.30 -0.34
N LEU A 65 11.27 10.03 -0.70
CA LEU A 65 12.21 9.61 -1.74
C LEU A 65 11.72 9.92 -3.17
N GLY A 66 10.49 10.40 -3.33
CA GLY A 66 9.90 10.80 -4.62
C GLY A 66 9.13 9.69 -5.34
N HIS A 67 8.81 8.57 -4.66
CA HIS A 67 7.95 7.54 -5.22
C HIS A 67 6.47 7.91 -5.10
N VAL A 68 5.69 7.44 -6.07
CA VAL A 68 4.22 7.50 -6.03
C VAL A 68 3.70 6.11 -5.73
N LEU A 69 2.93 5.97 -4.65
CA LEU A 69 2.39 4.70 -4.18
C LEU A 69 0.90 4.56 -4.50
N GLN A 70 0.47 3.36 -4.86
CA GLN A 70 -0.92 3.00 -5.05
C GLN A 70 -1.21 1.62 -4.45
N PHE A 71 -2.10 1.57 -3.46
CA PHE A 71 -2.69 0.33 -2.96
C PHE A 71 -4.04 0.11 -3.66
N SER A 72 -4.19 -1.02 -4.33
CA SER A 72 -5.38 -1.34 -5.14
C SER A 72 -6.11 -2.57 -4.62
N GLN A 73 -7.41 -2.66 -4.92
CA GLN A 73 -8.24 -3.82 -4.57
C GLN A 73 -8.33 -4.11 -3.07
N LEU A 74 -8.18 -3.07 -2.23
CA LEU A 74 -8.31 -3.21 -0.78
C LEU A 74 -9.75 -3.53 -0.38
N HIS A 75 -9.93 -4.56 0.45
CA HIS A 75 -11.21 -4.81 1.12
C HIS A 75 -11.70 -3.52 1.81
N GLN A 76 -13.00 -3.22 1.73
CA GLN A 76 -13.56 -1.94 2.20
C GLN A 76 -13.15 -1.57 3.64
N LEU A 77 -13.21 -2.53 4.56
CA LEU A 77 -12.77 -2.33 5.94
C LEU A 77 -11.29 -1.94 6.05
N LEU A 78 -10.41 -2.56 5.27
CA LEU A 78 -8.98 -2.22 5.25
C LEU A 78 -8.74 -0.86 4.61
N ALA A 79 -9.52 -0.47 3.61
CA ALA A 79 -9.42 0.87 3.02
C ALA A 79 -9.85 1.97 4.02
N VAL A 80 -10.95 1.76 4.75
CA VAL A 80 -11.34 2.64 5.87
C VAL A 80 -10.26 2.66 6.94
N PHE A 81 -9.69 1.50 7.26
CA PHE A 81 -8.62 1.41 8.25
C PHE A 81 -7.38 2.20 7.83
N PHE A 82 -6.96 2.09 6.56
CA PHE A 82 -5.88 2.87 5.98
C PHE A 82 -6.17 4.37 6.09
N ASN A 83 -7.42 4.79 5.83
CA ASN A 83 -7.84 6.18 5.98
C ASN A 83 -7.74 6.69 7.43
N VAL A 84 -8.10 5.85 8.41
CA VAL A 84 -8.03 6.19 9.83
C VAL A 84 -6.57 6.30 10.31
N VAL A 85 -5.70 5.42 9.81
CA VAL A 85 -4.28 5.41 10.17
C VAL A 85 -3.51 6.57 9.50
N GLY A 86 -3.96 7.06 8.35
CA GLY A 86 -3.33 8.18 7.62
C GLY A 86 -2.55 7.77 6.36
N VAL A 87 -2.64 6.51 5.92
CA VAL A 87 -1.88 5.99 4.77
C VAL A 87 -2.22 6.74 3.47
N GLN A 88 -3.45 7.21 3.35
CA GLN A 88 -3.96 7.99 2.21
C GLN A 88 -3.24 9.32 1.98
N GLU A 89 -2.52 9.84 2.99
CA GLU A 89 -1.76 11.08 2.87
C GLU A 89 -0.48 10.88 2.03
N HIS A 90 0.01 9.65 1.97
CA HIS A 90 1.26 9.28 1.30
C HIS A 90 1.07 8.35 0.11
N ALA A 91 -0.11 7.73 -0.02
CA ALA A 91 -0.41 6.77 -1.07
C ALA A 91 -1.85 6.89 -1.57
N GLN A 92 -2.08 6.54 -2.84
CA GLN A 92 -3.44 6.36 -3.33
C GLN A 92 -4.02 5.05 -2.78
N VAL A 93 -5.17 5.15 -2.13
CA VAL A 93 -5.91 4.00 -1.58
C VAL A 93 -7.14 3.75 -2.45
N ILE A 94 -7.18 2.61 -3.15
CA ILE A 94 -8.29 2.22 -4.02
C ILE A 94 -8.99 1.00 -3.43
N PRO A 95 -10.17 1.18 -2.81
CA PRO A 95 -10.99 0.06 -2.37
C PRO A 95 -11.49 -0.77 -3.55
N ARG A 96 -11.68 -2.07 -3.35
CA ARG A 96 -12.40 -2.93 -4.29
C ARG A 96 -13.89 -2.53 -4.38
N ARG A 97 -14.49 -2.74 -5.55
CA ARG A 97 -15.87 -2.32 -5.89
C ARG A 97 -16.86 -3.50 -6.00
N ASP A 98 -16.50 -4.65 -5.48
CA ASP A 98 -17.33 -5.86 -5.46
C ASP A 98 -18.50 -5.78 -4.47
#